data_AF-H0HR51-F1
#
_entry.id   AF-H0HR51-F1
#
_cell.length_a   1.000
_cell.length_b   1.000
_cell.length_c   1.000
_cell.angle_alpha   90.00
_cell.angle_beta   90.00
_cell.angle_gamma   90.00
#
_symmetry.space_group_name_H-M   'P 1'
#
loop_
_entity.id
_entity.type
_entity.pdbx_description
1 polymer ?
#
loop_
_entity_poly.entity_id
_entity_poly.type
_entity_poly.pdbx_seq_one_letter_code
_entity_poly.pdbx_strand_id
1 'polypeptide(L)'
;SINHILVRKGVLSAEEIDIALRKAEASETGEERSDGMSPSSRDAVNFPIRLLELANQCQPDADIPSFSKLARMVGRMKEPYNDQM
;
A
#
# COMPACT_ATOMS: atom_id res chain seq x y z
N SER A 1 -11.59 4.80 5.16
CA SER A 1 -10.25 4.23 5.44
C SER A 1 -9.81 4.66 6.83
N ILE A 2 -8.95 3.89 7.50
CA ILE A 2 -8.33 4.32 8.76
C ILE A 2 -7.54 5.63 8.57
N ASN A 3 -6.89 5.82 7.43
CA ASN A 3 -6.13 7.02 7.09
C ASN A 3 -7.01 8.27 7.16
N HIS A 4 -8.18 8.25 6.51
CA HIS A 4 -9.12 9.36 6.55
C HIS A 4 -9.68 9.63 7.94
N ILE A 5 -9.88 8.60 8.77
CA ILE A 5 -10.31 8.79 10.16
C ILE A 5 -9.22 9.52 10.95
N LEU A 6 -7.95 9.14 10.78
CA LEU A 6 -6.80 9.77 11.43
C LEU A 6 -6.63 11.24 10.99
N VAL A 7 -6.76 11.50 9.69
CA VAL A 7 -6.71 12.86 9.11
C VAL A 7 -7.88 13.72 9.59
N ARG A 8 -9.11 13.21 9.51
CA ARG A 8 -10.31 13.93 9.93
C ARG A 8 -10.30 14.25 11.43
N LYS A 9 -9.69 13.40 12.24
CA LYS A 9 -9.49 13.63 13.67
C LYS A 9 -8.28 14.55 13.98
N GLY A 10 -7.53 14.98 12.97
CA GLY A 10 -6.35 15.83 13.13
C GLY A 10 -5.19 15.14 13.84
N VAL A 11 -5.15 13.80 13.83
CA VAL A 11 -4.11 13.01 14.52
C VAL A 11 -2.84 12.95 13.68
N LEU A 12 -2.99 12.86 12.35
CA LEU A 12 -1.90 12.83 11.37
C LEU A 12 -2.35 13.59 10.12
N SER A 13 -1.41 14.20 9.41
CA SER A 13 -1.62 14.69 8.05
C SER A 13 -1.58 13.53 7.04
N ALA A 14 -2.18 13.75 5.86
CA ALA A 14 -2.10 12.78 4.78
C ALA A 14 -0.64 12.57 4.31
N GLU A 15 0.20 13.59 4.41
CA GLU A 15 1.62 13.51 4.06
C GLU A 15 2.41 12.65 5.05
N GLU A 16 2.17 12.80 6.36
CA GLU A 16 2.80 11.94 7.38
C GLU A 16 2.43 10.47 7.18
N ILE A 17 1.18 10.19 6.80
CA ILE A 17 0.73 8.83 6.49
C ILE A 17 1.42 8.30 5.22
N ASP A 18 1.53 9.10 4.15
CA ASP A 18 2.21 8.70 2.91
C ASP A 18 3.68 8.37 3.16
N ILE A 19 4.40 9.22 3.90
CA ILE A 19 5.80 9.01 4.25
C ILE A 19 5.96 7.73 5.09
N ALA A 20 5.09 7.49 6.07
CA ALA A 20 5.15 6.32 6.92
C ALA A 20 4.91 5.02 6.12
N LEU A 21 3.93 5.03 5.22
CA LEU A 21 3.60 3.86 4.39
C LEU A 21 4.72 3.54 3.39
N ARG A 22 5.30 4.54 2.71
CA ARG A 22 6.43 4.33 1.80
C ARG A 22 7.66 3.78 2.52
N LYS A 23 7.93 4.26 3.73
CA LYS A 23 9.02 3.73 4.57
C LYS A 23 8.76 2.27 4.95
N ALA A 24 7.51 1.92 5.26
CA ALA A 24 7.15 0.54 5.58
C ALA A 24 7.32 -0.37 4.36
N GLU A 25 6.85 0.03 3.17
CA GLU A 25 7.04 -0.76 1.94
C GLU A 25 8.54 -0.94 1.61
N ALA A 26 9.33 0.13 1.71
CA ALA A 26 10.78 0.07 1.46
C ALA A 26 11.50 -0.83 2.47
N SER A 27 11.09 -0.82 3.74
CA SER A 27 11.68 -1.66 4.79
C SER A 27 11.41 -3.16 4.59
N GLU A 28 10.25 -3.53 4.04
CA GLU A 28 9.92 -4.93 3.74
C GLU A 28 10.47 -5.40 2.39
N THR A 29 10.74 -4.46 1.47
CA THR A 29 11.37 -4.74 0.16
C THR A 29 12.91 -4.70 0.21
N GLY A 30 13.50 -4.28 1.33
CA GLY A 30 14.95 -4.31 1.54
C GLY A 30 15.55 -5.71 1.42
N GLU A 31 16.76 -5.80 0.85
CA GLU A 31 17.45 -7.04 0.51
C GLU A 31 17.57 -8.01 1.71
N GLU A 32 17.81 -7.50 2.93
CA GLU A 32 18.01 -8.31 4.13
C GLU A 32 16.78 -9.10 4.60
N ARG A 33 15.56 -8.59 4.36
CA ARG A 33 14.31 -9.30 4.71
C ARG A 33 13.71 -10.08 3.55
N SER A 34 14.11 -9.71 2.34
CA SER A 34 13.63 -10.33 1.12
C SER A 34 14.24 -11.73 0.91
N ASP A 35 15.44 -11.98 1.41
CA ASP A 35 16.27 -13.15 1.08
C ASP A 35 15.68 -14.53 1.45
N GLY A 36 14.62 -14.56 2.28
CA GLY A 36 13.91 -15.79 2.66
C GLY A 36 12.48 -15.93 2.13
N MET A 37 11.94 -14.93 1.42
CA MET A 37 10.54 -14.91 1.00
C MET A 37 10.37 -15.14 -0.50
N SER A 38 9.40 -15.98 -0.86
CA SER A 38 8.97 -16.10 -2.27
C SER A 38 8.41 -14.76 -2.78
N PRO A 39 8.46 -14.48 -4.10
CA PRO A 39 7.86 -13.27 -4.67
C PRO A 39 6.39 -13.09 -4.28
N SER A 40 5.61 -14.18 -4.25
CA SER A 40 4.21 -14.17 -3.81
C SER A 40 4.04 -13.81 -2.34
N SER A 41 4.95 -14.28 -1.47
CA SER A 41 4.95 -13.93 -0.05
C SER A 41 5.28 -12.45 0.17
N ARG A 42 6.26 -11.91 -0.57
CA ARG A 42 6.59 -10.48 -0.54
C ARG A 42 5.42 -9.62 -0.99
N ASP A 43 4.72 -10.02 -2.06
CA ASP A 43 3.52 -9.33 -2.53
C ASP A 43 2.39 -9.37 -1.49
N ALA A 44 2.19 -10.50 -0.81
CA ALA A 44 1.15 -10.61 0.22
C ALA A 44 1.42 -9.69 1.42
N VAL A 45 2.68 -9.50 1.81
CA VAL A 45 3.09 -8.59 2.89
C VAL A 45 2.96 -7.13 2.47
N ASN A 46 3.31 -6.79 1.22
CA ASN A 46 3.23 -5.43 0.71
C ASN A 46 1.81 -5.00 0.30
N PHE A 47 0.90 -5.96 0.03
CA PHE A 47 -0.46 -5.67 -0.42
C PHE A 47 -1.24 -4.72 0.51
N PRO A 48 -1.29 -4.93 1.84
CA PRO A 48 -1.98 -4.01 2.75
C PRO A 48 -1.39 -2.60 2.75
N ILE A 49 -0.06 -2.48 2.62
CA ILE A 49 0.64 -1.18 2.59
C ILE A 49 0.23 -0.41 1.34
N ARG A 50 0.37 -1.03 0.16
CA ARG A 50 -0.05 -0.44 -1.13
C ARG A 50 -1.53 -0.06 -1.15
N LEU A 51 -2.39 -0.88 -0.53
CA LEU A 51 -3.81 -0.59 -0.42
C LEU A 51 -4.08 0.66 0.44
N LEU A 52 -3.35 0.82 1.54
CA LEU A 52 -3.45 2.01 2.39
C LEU A 52 -2.90 3.25 1.69
N GLU A 53 -1.83 3.15 0.90
CA GLU A 53 -1.30 4.27 0.11
C GLU A 53 -2.33 4.78 -0.89
N LEU A 54 -2.95 3.87 -1.66
CA LEU A 54 -4.03 4.23 -2.59
C LEU A 54 -5.22 4.85 -1.87
N ALA A 55 -5.57 4.33 -0.70
CA ALA A 55 -6.64 4.91 0.12
C ALA A 55 -6.27 6.29 0.68
N ASN A 56 -4.98 6.57 0.91
CA ASN A 56 -4.47 7.87 1.36
C ASN A 56 -4.52 8.93 0.24
N GLN A 57 -4.29 8.51 -1.00
CA GLN A 57 -4.33 9.37 -2.19
C GLN A 57 -5.76 9.74 -2.63
N CYS A 58 -6.77 9.02 -2.13
CA CYS A 58 -8.17 9.36 -2.40
C CYS A 58 -8.56 10.64 -1.64
N GLN A 59 -9.19 11.59 -2.35
CA GLN A 59 -9.65 12.84 -1.73
C GLN A 59 -10.59 12.54 -0.56
N PRO A 60 -10.47 13.28 0.55
CA PRO A 60 -11.31 13.09 1.74
C PRO A 60 -12.80 13.38 1.50
N ASP A 61 -13.12 14.23 0.52
CA ASP A 61 -14.50 14.58 0.13
C ASP A 61 -15.06 13.74 -1.03
N ALA A 62 -14.23 12.89 -1.64
CA ALA A 62 -14.69 11.93 -2.66
C ALA A 62 -15.02 10.59 -1.99
N ASP A 63 -16.03 9.89 -2.52
CA ASP A 63 -16.33 8.53 -2.08
C ASP A 63 -15.08 7.65 -2.19
N ILE A 64 -14.63 7.14 -1.04
CA ILE A 64 -13.50 6.23 -0.99
C ILE A 64 -13.84 5.02 -1.84
N PRO A 65 -12.98 4.63 -2.80
CA PRO A 65 -13.19 3.43 -3.59
C PRO A 65 -13.43 2.22 -2.67
N SER A 66 -14.34 1.34 -3.07
CA SER A 66 -14.56 0.09 -2.35
C SER A 66 -13.25 -0.69 -2.19
N PHE A 67 -13.16 -1.52 -1.15
CA PHE A 67 -12.02 -2.43 -0.97
C PHE A 67 -11.68 -3.20 -2.24
N SER A 68 -12.70 -3.73 -2.94
CA SER A 68 -12.52 -4.44 -4.21
C SER A 68 -11.89 -3.60 -5.31
N LYS A 69 -12.22 -2.30 -5.37
CA LYS A 69 -11.65 -1.36 -6.35
C LYS A 69 -10.20 -1.04 -6.01
N LEU A 70 -9.89 -0.78 -4.74
CA LEU A 70 -8.51 -0.58 -4.29
C LEU A 70 -7.65 -1.83 -4.51
N ALA A 71 -8.14 -3.01 -4.11
CA ALA A 71 -7.45 -4.28 -4.30
C ALA A 71 -7.14 -4.55 -5.78
N ARG A 72 -8.08 -4.23 -6.68
CA ARG A 72 -7.85 -4.35 -8.13
C ARG A 72 -6.80 -3.37 -8.64
N MET A 73 -6.73 -2.16 -8.08
CA MET A 73 -5.69 -1.19 -8.42
C MET A 73 -4.31 -1.68 -7.96
N VAL A 74 -4.20 -2.21 -6.73
CA VAL A 74 -2.95 -2.84 -6.24
C VAL A 74 -2.54 -4.01 -7.14
N GLY A 75 -3.49 -4.87 -7.53
CA GLY A 75 -3.21 -6.00 -8.43
C GLY A 75 -2.73 -5.59 -9.83
N ARG A 76 -3.02 -4.36 -10.28
CA ARG A 76 -2.51 -3.81 -11.55
C ARG A 76 -1.13 -3.18 -11.43
N MET A 77 -0.66 -2.89 -10.21
CA MET A 77 0.70 -2.39 -9.96
C MET A 77 1.75 -3.50 -10.03
N LYS A 78 1.33 -4.77 -9.99
CA LYS A 78 2.22 -5.90 -10.17
C LYS A 78 2.71 -5.93 -11.62
N GLU A 79 3.97 -5.57 -11.85
CA GLU A 79 4.66 -5.91 -13.09
C GLU A 79 4.63 -7.45 -13.25
N PRO A 80 4.45 -7.98 -14.48
CA PRO A 80 4.61 -9.41 -14.71
C PRO A 80 6.04 -9.77 -14.29
N TYR A 81 6.16 -10.54 -13.21
CA TYR A 81 7.46 -11.04 -12.77
C TYR A 81 8.03 -11.87 -13.93
N ASN A 82 9.27 -11.61 -14.31
CA ASN A 82 9.92 -12.18 -15.49
C ASN A 82 10.13 -13.72 -15.42
N ASP A 83 9.60 -14.37 -14.37
CA ASP A 83 9.58 -15.82 -14.16
C ASP A 83 8.49 -16.55 -14.98
N GLN A 84 7.87 -15.87 -15.96
CA GLN A 84 6.95 -16.46 -16.94
C GLN A 84 7.58 -16.70 -18.33
N MET A 85 8.91 -16.72 -18.46
CA MET A 85 9.61 -17.21 -19.66
C MET A 85 10.08 -18.66 -19.51
#